data_AF-A0A7K7UMQ8-F1
#
_entry.id   AF-A0A7K7UMQ8-F1
#
_cell.length_a   1.000
_cell.length_b   1.000
_cell.length_c   1.000
_cell.angle_alpha   90.00
_cell.angle_beta   90.00
_cell.angle_gamma   90.00
#
_symmetry.space_group_name_H-M   'P 1'
#
loop_
_entity.id
_entity.type
_entity.pdbx_description
1 polymer ?
#
loop_
_entity_poly.entity_id
_entity_poly.type
_entity_poly.pdbx_seq_one_letter_code
_entity_poly.pdbx_strand_id
1 'polypeptide(L)'
;MEDPVIRIPPYHYVHVLDLNSNVTRVEVGPHTYIRQDHERVMFAPRRMVMVPPRHYCVVLNPVVRGPTGAVVLDGAGQARLRHADLDIRLAPDPFPLYPGEEIQQDITPLQMVLADTALRLRALLDFKDEDGKKFLAGDEWLFEGPSTYIPRKEVEVAETLQATVIGHNQAIRLRARKECLDRYGTRRVTGEEWLVKQVGAYLPGVYEEVMDIVDAYILTDKKALHLRAMRTFEDEEGRVRRTGEEWLVTQAESEAYIPDVFEEVVAEVAVTTLGPRQYCVVLDPVGPNGQPQLGQQLVVKGEKSFFLQPGERLQAGIQDIYVLSEDEGLLLQALQTIKDTNEDGTEVTRRAGDRWLARGPLEYVPPAEVAVLERRRAVALADNEGIYVRDIRTGKVRVVTGQTYMLTEAEELWEKELPPGVEALLAEARGDTRGMDAGVHSSSSPDTGIPQRDRTRAITYQVPHNAAVQVYDYRERRAR
;
A
#
# COMPACT_ATOMS: atom_id res chain seq x y z
N MET A 1 51.06 -10.07 -68.29
CA MET A 1 50.38 -9.63 -69.53
C MET A 1 48.89 -9.74 -69.23
N GLU A 2 48.16 -8.64 -69.30
CA GLU A 2 46.71 -8.65 -69.15
C GLU A 2 46.10 -9.36 -70.38
N ASP A 3 45.21 -10.33 -70.16
CA ASP A 3 44.62 -11.13 -71.23
C ASP A 3 43.81 -10.23 -72.19
N PRO A 4 44.05 -10.28 -73.51
CA PRO A 4 43.34 -9.44 -74.49
C PRO A 4 41.86 -9.82 -74.65
N VAL A 5 41.50 -11.03 -74.20
CA VAL A 5 40.17 -11.61 -74.33
C VAL A 5 39.68 -12.03 -72.96
N ILE A 6 38.59 -11.42 -72.50
CA ILE A 6 38.03 -11.63 -71.16
C ILE A 6 36.63 -12.20 -71.32
N ARG A 7 36.46 -13.47 -70.95
CA ARG A 7 35.14 -14.09 -70.92
C ARG A 7 34.40 -13.64 -69.66
N ILE A 8 33.32 -12.87 -69.82
CA ILE A 8 32.47 -12.43 -68.72
C ILE A 8 31.28 -13.41 -68.63
N PRO A 9 31.20 -14.26 -67.59
CA PRO A 9 30.09 -15.21 -67.44
C PRO A 9 28.73 -14.51 -67.18
N PRO A 10 27.60 -15.22 -67.26
CA PRO A 10 26.31 -14.71 -66.79
C PRO A 10 26.40 -14.22 -65.34
N TYR A 11 25.70 -13.11 -65.02
CA TYR A 11 25.69 -12.48 -63.69
C TYR A 11 27.07 -12.10 -63.15
N HIS A 12 28.01 -11.81 -64.04
CA HIS A 12 29.32 -11.24 -63.69
C HIS A 12 29.54 -9.91 -64.41
N TYR A 13 30.41 -9.08 -63.86
CA TYR A 13 30.78 -7.81 -64.44
C TYR A 13 32.27 -7.51 -64.25
N VAL A 14 32.80 -6.62 -65.09
CA VAL A 14 34.13 -6.03 -64.96
C VAL A 14 34.03 -4.51 -65.08
N HIS A 15 35.03 -3.80 -64.55
CA HIS A 15 35.22 -2.38 -64.85
C HIS A 15 36.33 -2.22 -65.89
N VAL A 16 36.06 -1.44 -66.92
CA VAL A 16 37.02 -1.11 -67.99
C VAL A 16 37.27 0.38 -67.96
N LEU A 17 38.53 0.76 -67.79
CA LEU A 17 39.04 2.12 -67.85
C LEU A 17 39.56 2.40 -69.27
N ASP A 18 38.97 3.38 -69.94
CA ASP A 18 39.52 3.95 -71.18
C ASP A 18 40.59 4.99 -70.81
N LEU A 19 41.83 4.76 -71.24
CA LEU A 19 42.99 5.60 -70.95
C LEU A 19 43.00 6.93 -71.71
N ASN A 20 42.25 7.04 -72.82
CA ASN A 20 42.17 8.27 -73.61
C ASN A 20 41.21 9.27 -72.97
N SER A 21 40.04 8.79 -72.53
CA SER A 21 38.99 9.61 -71.90
C SER A 21 39.09 9.63 -70.37
N ASN A 22 39.87 8.72 -69.78
CA ASN A 22 39.92 8.45 -68.34
C ASN A 22 38.57 8.07 -67.73
N VAL A 23 37.69 7.47 -68.54
CA VAL A 23 36.34 7.06 -68.15
C VAL A 23 36.35 5.57 -67.81
N THR A 24 35.87 5.23 -66.62
CA THR A 24 35.65 3.86 -66.20
C THR A 24 34.19 3.49 -66.37
N ARG A 25 33.91 2.42 -67.11
CA ARG A 25 32.55 1.91 -67.31
C ARG A 25 32.42 0.47 -66.84
N VAL A 26 31.18 0.04 -66.65
CA VAL A 26 30.85 -1.34 -66.30
C VAL A 26 30.50 -2.14 -67.56
N GLU A 27 31.09 -3.31 -67.71
CA GLU A 27 30.77 -4.29 -68.75
C GLU A 27 30.14 -5.52 -68.09
N VAL A 28 28.96 -5.92 -68.57
CA VAL A 28 28.08 -6.93 -67.95
C VAL A 28 27.96 -8.15 -68.85
N GLY A 29 28.21 -9.35 -68.32
CA GLY A 29 28.03 -10.60 -69.06
C GLY A 29 26.57 -10.98 -69.29
N PRO A 30 26.30 -12.00 -70.15
CA PRO A 30 27.26 -12.92 -70.72
C PRO A 30 27.77 -12.51 -72.10
N HIS A 31 29.06 -12.19 -72.21
CA HIS A 31 29.74 -12.07 -73.50
C HIS A 31 31.26 -12.22 -73.33
N THR A 32 31.96 -12.37 -74.44
CA THR A 32 33.42 -12.32 -74.46
C THR A 32 33.82 -10.89 -74.81
N TYR A 33 34.44 -10.19 -73.86
CA TYR A 33 34.93 -8.84 -74.03
C TYR A 33 36.32 -8.85 -74.66
N ILE A 34 36.50 -8.09 -75.73
CA ILE A 34 37.78 -7.93 -76.42
C ILE A 34 38.28 -6.52 -76.08
N ARG A 35 39.33 -6.46 -75.27
CA ARG A 35 39.90 -5.20 -74.79
C ARG A 35 40.64 -4.48 -75.92
N GLN A 36 40.36 -3.20 -76.10
CA GLN A 36 41.09 -2.37 -77.07
C GLN A 36 42.45 -1.90 -76.51
N ASP A 37 43.34 -1.42 -77.37
CA ASP A 37 44.70 -1.00 -76.97
C ASP A 37 44.72 0.14 -75.94
N HIS A 38 43.72 1.03 -75.98
CA HIS A 38 43.57 2.16 -75.07
C HIS A 38 42.75 1.82 -73.82
N GLU A 39 42.43 0.55 -73.58
CA GLU A 39 41.60 0.14 -72.45
C GLU A 39 42.37 -0.71 -71.46
N ARG A 40 42.00 -0.59 -70.19
CA ARG A 40 42.54 -1.38 -69.09
C ARG A 40 41.40 -2.00 -68.29
N VAL A 41 41.48 -3.30 -68.04
CA VAL A 41 40.49 -3.97 -67.18
C VAL A 41 40.95 -3.91 -65.73
N MET A 42 40.11 -3.38 -64.86
CA MET A 42 40.47 -3.05 -63.49
C MET A 42 40.53 -4.30 -62.59
N PHE A 43 39.72 -5.32 -62.88
CA PHE A 43 39.70 -6.59 -62.14
C PHE A 43 39.09 -7.73 -62.98
N ALA A 44 39.44 -8.97 -62.64
CA ALA A 44 38.83 -10.17 -63.24
C ALA A 44 37.30 -10.25 -62.95
N PRO A 45 36.49 -10.87 -63.84
CA PRO A 45 35.03 -10.90 -63.70
C PRO A 45 34.53 -11.22 -62.28
N ARG A 46 33.81 -10.27 -61.66
CA ARG A 46 33.23 -10.41 -60.33
C ARG A 46 31.75 -10.75 -60.42
N ARG A 47 31.25 -11.51 -59.46
CA ARG A 47 29.82 -11.82 -59.33
C ARG A 47 29.02 -10.54 -59.05
N MET A 48 27.88 -10.41 -59.71
CA MET A 48 26.87 -9.42 -59.36
C MET A 48 26.32 -9.67 -57.97
N VAL A 49 25.83 -8.59 -57.35
CA VAL A 49 25.15 -8.67 -56.06
C VAL A 49 23.76 -9.23 -56.32
N MET A 50 23.43 -10.34 -55.67
CA MET A 50 22.11 -10.96 -55.72
C MET A 50 21.48 -10.83 -54.34
N VAL A 51 20.43 -10.02 -54.22
CA VAL A 51 19.70 -9.84 -52.96
C VAL A 51 18.55 -10.86 -52.93
N PRO A 52 18.58 -11.86 -52.02
CA PRO A 52 17.50 -12.84 -51.93
C PRO A 52 16.18 -12.20 -51.47
N PRO A 53 15.04 -12.87 -51.66
CA PRO A 53 13.77 -12.42 -51.09
C PRO A 53 13.88 -12.19 -49.58
N ARG A 54 13.22 -11.15 -49.08
CA ARG A 54 13.24 -10.73 -47.66
C ARG A 54 14.63 -10.35 -47.13
N HIS A 55 15.55 -9.97 -48.00
CA HIS A 55 16.85 -9.40 -47.64
C HIS A 55 17.02 -8.02 -48.28
N TYR A 56 18.00 -7.28 -47.80
CA TYR A 56 18.44 -6.01 -48.37
C TYR A 56 19.96 -5.91 -48.29
N CYS A 57 20.53 -5.00 -49.06
CA CYS A 57 21.92 -4.54 -48.86
C CYS A 57 21.96 -3.01 -48.93
N VAL A 58 23.01 -2.41 -48.37
CA VAL A 58 23.20 -0.96 -48.41
C VAL A 58 24.39 -0.63 -49.32
N VAL A 59 24.13 0.16 -50.35
CA VAL A 59 25.14 0.63 -51.29
C VAL A 59 25.49 2.09 -50.98
N LEU A 60 26.79 2.35 -50.78
CA LEU A 60 27.36 3.69 -50.64
C LEU A 60 27.68 4.26 -52.03
N ASN A 61 27.49 5.56 -52.18
CA ASN A 61 27.68 6.31 -53.43
C ASN A 61 26.83 5.79 -54.59
N PRO A 62 25.51 5.58 -54.42
CA PRO A 62 24.68 4.95 -55.43
C PRO A 62 24.60 5.75 -56.72
N VAL A 63 24.52 5.06 -57.85
CA VAL A 63 24.29 5.70 -59.15
C VAL A 63 22.99 6.50 -59.19
N VAL A 64 23.03 7.62 -59.90
CA VAL A 64 21.84 8.41 -60.23
C VAL A 64 21.09 7.68 -61.34
N ARG A 65 19.82 7.35 -61.09
CA ARG A 65 18.92 6.77 -62.10
C ARG A 65 17.92 7.83 -62.58
N GLY A 66 17.66 7.84 -63.88
CA GLY A 66 16.64 8.70 -64.48
C GLY A 66 15.22 8.15 -64.26
N PRO A 67 14.17 8.83 -64.76
CA PRO A 67 12.77 8.41 -64.63
C PRO A 67 12.47 7.02 -65.19
N THR A 68 13.27 6.56 -66.15
CA THR A 68 13.15 5.26 -66.81
C THR A 68 13.95 4.15 -66.10
N GLY A 69 14.62 4.46 -64.99
CA GLY A 69 15.49 3.52 -64.26
C GLY A 69 16.90 3.36 -64.86
N ALA A 70 17.18 3.97 -66.02
CA ALA A 70 18.50 3.96 -66.63
C ALA A 70 19.51 4.82 -65.84
N VAL A 71 20.77 4.39 -65.80
CA VAL A 71 21.85 5.14 -65.15
C VAL A 71 22.16 6.41 -65.94
N VAL A 72 22.21 7.54 -65.23
CA VAL A 72 22.57 8.84 -65.79
C VAL A 72 24.09 8.91 -65.92
N LEU A 73 24.56 9.16 -67.14
CA LEU A 73 25.97 9.41 -67.42
C LEU A 73 26.26 10.91 -67.39
N ASP A 74 27.49 11.29 -67.04
CA ASP A 74 27.96 12.66 -67.14
C ASP A 74 28.38 13.03 -68.58
N GLY A 75 28.88 14.26 -68.78
CA GLY A 75 29.30 14.74 -70.11
C GLY A 75 30.52 14.00 -70.70
N ALA A 76 31.25 13.25 -69.89
CA ALA A 76 32.36 12.41 -70.32
C ALA A 76 31.93 10.93 -70.56
N GLY A 77 30.72 10.56 -70.16
CA GLY A 77 30.21 9.17 -70.26
C GLY A 77 30.45 8.33 -69.00
N GLN A 78 30.92 8.93 -67.90
CA GLN A 78 31.07 8.28 -66.61
C GLN A 78 29.71 8.18 -65.90
N ALA A 79 29.44 7.07 -65.20
CA ALA A 79 28.24 6.93 -64.40
C ALA A 79 28.21 7.97 -63.26
N ARG A 80 27.15 8.78 -63.20
CA ARG A 80 27.00 9.80 -62.16
C ARG A 80 26.57 9.16 -60.85
N LEU A 81 27.29 9.45 -59.78
CA LEU A 81 27.00 8.94 -58.43
C LEU A 81 26.39 10.02 -57.53
N ARG A 82 25.60 9.60 -56.54
CA ARG A 82 25.27 10.42 -55.37
C ARG A 82 26.33 10.20 -54.30
N HIS A 83 27.40 10.99 -54.37
CA HIS A 83 28.52 10.87 -53.43
C HIS A 83 28.07 11.09 -51.98
N ALA A 84 28.60 10.26 -51.07
CA ALA A 84 28.29 10.23 -49.64
C ALA A 84 26.81 9.99 -49.31
N ASP A 85 26.04 9.44 -50.25
CA ASP A 85 24.65 9.02 -50.04
C ASP A 85 24.55 7.49 -49.96
N LEU A 86 23.44 7.00 -49.41
CA LEU A 86 23.12 5.59 -49.26
C LEU A 86 21.91 5.20 -50.11
N ASP A 87 21.89 3.95 -50.54
CA ASP A 87 20.77 3.33 -51.24
C ASP A 87 20.51 1.94 -50.69
N ILE A 88 19.27 1.70 -50.24
CA ILE A 88 18.84 0.43 -49.66
C ILE A 88 18.19 -0.36 -50.78
N ARG A 89 18.83 -1.46 -51.19
CA ARG A 89 18.38 -2.27 -52.33
C ARG A 89 17.67 -3.53 -51.86
N LEU A 90 16.41 -3.66 -52.28
CA LEU A 90 15.57 -4.85 -52.16
C LEU A 90 15.48 -5.64 -53.48
N ALA A 91 16.33 -5.27 -54.46
CA ALA A 91 16.17 -5.65 -55.87
C ALA A 91 16.24 -7.18 -56.06
N PRO A 92 15.23 -7.80 -56.71
CA PRO A 92 15.23 -9.25 -56.94
C PRO A 92 16.24 -9.65 -58.04
N ASP A 93 16.54 -8.75 -58.98
CA ASP A 93 17.46 -9.03 -60.08
C ASP A 93 18.92 -8.75 -59.68
N PRO A 94 19.86 -9.65 -60.03
CA PRO A 94 21.28 -9.42 -59.78
C PRO A 94 21.77 -8.15 -60.47
N PHE A 95 22.48 -7.29 -59.73
CA PHE A 95 23.00 -6.03 -60.26
C PHE A 95 24.52 -5.92 -60.11
N PRO A 96 25.21 -5.28 -61.07
CA PRO A 96 26.61 -4.92 -60.90
C PRO A 96 26.74 -3.69 -60.00
N LEU A 97 27.92 -3.52 -59.39
CA LEU A 97 28.31 -2.24 -58.80
C LEU A 97 28.97 -1.39 -59.87
N TYR A 98 28.54 -0.14 -60.03
CA TYR A 98 29.19 0.80 -60.93
C TYR A 98 30.51 1.31 -60.33
N PRO A 99 31.44 1.84 -61.15
CA PRO A 99 32.68 2.40 -60.64
C PRO A 99 32.41 3.49 -59.59
N GLY A 100 32.91 3.28 -58.37
CA GLY A 100 32.72 4.15 -57.21
C GLY A 100 31.56 3.79 -56.28
N GLU A 101 30.67 2.86 -56.67
CA GLU A 101 29.72 2.24 -55.75
C GLU A 101 30.42 1.20 -54.87
N GLU A 102 30.07 1.19 -53.58
CA GLU A 102 30.62 0.23 -52.62
C GLU A 102 29.48 -0.40 -51.80
N ILE A 103 29.59 -1.69 -51.47
CA ILE A 103 28.66 -2.34 -50.54
C ILE A 103 29.09 -1.94 -49.13
N GLN A 104 28.30 -1.09 -48.49
CA GLN A 104 28.53 -0.71 -47.10
C GLN A 104 28.01 -1.77 -46.13
N GLN A 105 26.83 -2.32 -46.42
CA GLN A 105 26.24 -3.41 -45.65
C GLN A 105 25.91 -4.54 -46.61
N ASP A 106 26.48 -5.72 -46.33
CA ASP A 106 26.24 -6.94 -47.12
C ASP A 106 24.79 -7.42 -46.95
N ILE A 107 24.42 -8.44 -47.71
CA ILE A 107 23.08 -9.03 -47.75
C ILE A 107 22.61 -9.38 -46.32
N THR A 108 21.61 -8.64 -45.85
CA THR A 108 21.07 -8.71 -44.49
C THR A 108 19.57 -9.04 -44.57
N PRO A 109 19.04 -9.96 -43.75
CA PRO A 109 17.61 -10.23 -43.71
C PRO A 109 16.83 -9.01 -43.22
N LEU A 110 15.64 -8.77 -43.77
CA LEU A 110 14.72 -7.75 -43.28
C LEU A 110 14.24 -8.11 -41.87
N GLN A 111 14.16 -7.10 -41.02
CA GLN A 111 13.75 -7.28 -39.63
C GLN A 111 12.24 -7.53 -39.56
N MET A 112 11.86 -8.71 -39.07
CA MET A 112 10.47 -9.05 -38.79
C MET A 112 10.10 -8.53 -37.40
N VAL A 113 9.07 -7.70 -37.34
CA VAL A 113 8.50 -7.19 -36.09
C VAL A 113 7.29 -8.05 -35.77
N LEU A 114 7.34 -8.72 -34.62
CA LEU A 114 6.31 -9.67 -34.19
C LEU A 114 5.09 -8.92 -33.63
N ALA A 115 3.98 -9.64 -33.47
CA ALA A 115 2.87 -9.13 -32.66
C ALA A 115 3.35 -8.79 -31.25
N ASP A 116 2.71 -7.80 -30.61
CA ASP A 116 3.06 -7.30 -29.27
C ASP A 116 4.50 -6.76 -29.16
N THR A 117 5.12 -6.42 -30.29
CA THR A 117 6.43 -5.75 -30.34
C THR A 117 6.40 -4.57 -31.30
N ALA A 118 7.27 -3.59 -31.05
CA ALA A 118 7.46 -2.47 -31.94
C ALA A 118 8.93 -2.05 -32.03
N LEU A 119 9.30 -1.42 -33.14
CA LEU A 119 10.59 -0.75 -33.26
C LEU A 119 10.38 0.72 -32.93
N ARG A 120 11.14 1.26 -31.96
CA ARG A 120 11.27 2.71 -31.81
C ARG A 120 12.25 3.19 -32.87
N LEU A 121 11.72 3.94 -33.82
CA LEU A 121 12.45 4.55 -34.91
C LEU A 121 12.79 5.99 -34.57
N ARG A 122 13.97 6.44 -35.00
CA ARG A 122 14.44 7.82 -34.83
C ARG A 122 14.92 8.37 -36.17
N ALA A 123 14.45 9.56 -36.54
CA ALA A 123 14.95 10.25 -37.72
C ALA A 123 16.37 10.79 -37.47
N LEU A 124 17.31 10.48 -38.35
CA LEU A 124 18.68 11.00 -38.32
C LEU A 124 18.79 12.38 -38.95
N LEU A 125 17.92 12.67 -39.93
CA LEU A 125 17.90 13.91 -40.71
C LEU A 125 16.47 14.23 -41.17
N ASP A 126 16.24 15.47 -41.61
CA ASP A 126 14.94 15.90 -42.10
C ASP A 126 14.59 15.20 -43.41
N PHE A 127 13.46 14.50 -43.46
CA PHE A 127 13.00 13.82 -44.67
C PHE A 127 11.48 13.85 -44.81
N LYS A 128 11.00 13.42 -45.98
CA LYS A 128 9.58 13.23 -46.24
C LYS A 128 9.31 11.78 -46.59
N ASP A 129 8.28 11.23 -45.99
CA ASP A 129 7.78 9.91 -46.31
C ASP A 129 7.10 9.86 -47.69
N GLU A 130 6.84 8.66 -48.18
CA GLU A 130 6.03 8.34 -49.35
C GLU A 130 4.61 8.93 -49.23
N ASP A 131 4.05 8.97 -48.02
CA ASP A 131 2.76 9.60 -47.71
C ASP A 131 2.83 11.15 -47.63
N GLY A 132 4.01 11.74 -47.86
CA GLY A 132 4.24 13.18 -47.79
C GLY A 132 4.35 13.74 -46.36
N LYS A 133 4.31 12.88 -45.33
CA LYS A 133 4.56 13.26 -43.94
C LYS A 133 6.01 13.73 -43.79
N LYS A 134 6.20 14.91 -43.20
CA LYS A 134 7.53 15.45 -42.92
C LYS A 134 8.00 14.96 -41.55
N PHE A 135 9.24 14.51 -41.48
CA PHE A 135 9.93 14.15 -40.24
C PHE A 135 11.13 15.09 -40.07
N LEU A 136 11.32 15.58 -38.86
CA LEU A 136 12.47 16.38 -38.46
C LEU A 136 13.53 15.48 -37.83
N ALA A 137 14.80 15.89 -37.93
CA ALA A 137 15.90 15.20 -37.26
C ALA A 137 15.64 15.09 -35.75
N GLY A 138 15.72 13.87 -35.23
CA GLY A 138 15.45 13.54 -33.83
C GLY A 138 13.98 13.20 -33.52
N ASP A 139 13.07 13.28 -34.48
CA ASP A 139 11.69 12.78 -34.30
C ASP A 139 11.73 11.27 -34.03
N GLU A 140 10.90 10.82 -33.08
CA GLU A 140 10.76 9.41 -32.72
C GLU A 140 9.33 8.92 -32.96
N TRP A 141 9.19 7.69 -33.47
CA TRP A 141 7.89 7.03 -33.67
C TRP A 141 8.01 5.51 -33.53
N LEU A 142 6.87 4.83 -33.42
CA LEU A 142 6.82 3.37 -33.39
C LEU A 142 6.48 2.79 -34.76
N PHE A 143 7.14 1.69 -35.10
CA PHE A 143 6.68 0.76 -36.12
C PHE A 143 6.16 -0.50 -35.41
N GLU A 144 4.84 -0.60 -35.28
CA GLU A 144 4.15 -1.68 -34.58
C GLU A 144 4.03 -2.94 -35.46
N GLY A 145 4.28 -4.12 -34.89
CA GLY A 145 4.06 -5.39 -35.58
C GLY A 145 2.59 -5.86 -35.55
N PRO A 146 2.25 -6.96 -36.25
CA PRO A 146 3.14 -7.82 -37.02
C PRO A 146 3.40 -7.28 -38.42
N SER A 147 4.65 -6.95 -38.74
CA SER A 147 5.05 -6.42 -40.05
C SER A 147 6.55 -6.57 -40.30
N THR A 148 6.97 -6.54 -41.57
CA THR A 148 8.40 -6.55 -41.92
C THR A 148 8.88 -5.12 -42.08
N TYR A 149 9.85 -4.70 -41.27
CA TYR A 149 10.42 -3.37 -41.36
C TYR A 149 11.37 -3.28 -42.55
N ILE A 150 11.13 -2.30 -43.42
CA ILE A 150 12.02 -1.94 -44.52
C ILE A 150 12.91 -0.79 -44.03
N PRO A 151 14.23 -1.00 -43.88
CA PRO A 151 15.13 0.04 -43.42
C PRO A 151 15.12 1.25 -44.35
N ARG A 152 15.33 2.42 -43.77
CA ARG A 152 15.51 3.69 -44.49
C ARG A 152 16.83 4.31 -44.08
N LYS A 153 17.48 5.01 -45.01
CA LYS A 153 18.79 5.62 -44.74
C LYS A 153 18.70 6.82 -43.79
N GLU A 154 17.54 7.45 -43.74
CA GLU A 154 17.24 8.60 -42.88
C GLU A 154 16.78 8.18 -41.47
N VAL A 155 16.61 6.88 -41.21
CA VAL A 155 15.96 6.36 -40.01
C VAL A 155 16.85 5.33 -39.33
N GLU A 156 17.02 5.47 -38.02
CA GLU A 156 17.71 4.53 -37.16
C GLU A 156 16.70 3.75 -36.31
N VAL A 157 16.96 2.45 -36.11
CA VAL A 157 16.24 1.63 -35.13
C VAL A 157 16.89 1.85 -33.78
N ALA A 158 16.25 2.64 -32.91
CA ALA A 158 16.81 3.02 -31.62
C ALA A 158 16.67 1.89 -30.57
N GLU A 159 15.50 1.24 -30.51
CA GLU A 159 15.25 0.10 -29.62
C GLU A 159 14.10 -0.78 -30.15
N THR A 160 14.05 -2.03 -29.68
CA THR A 160 12.88 -2.90 -29.86
C THR A 160 12.11 -2.94 -28.56
N LEU A 161 10.86 -2.48 -28.61
CA LEU A 161 9.92 -2.50 -27.50
C LEU A 161 9.10 -3.78 -27.53
N GLN A 162 8.88 -4.34 -26.34
CA GLN A 162 7.96 -5.46 -26.13
C GLN A 162 6.79 -4.97 -25.28
N ALA A 163 5.59 -5.45 -25.58
CA ALA A 163 4.44 -5.18 -24.76
C ALA A 163 4.61 -5.82 -23.38
N THR A 164 4.19 -5.09 -22.36
CA THR A 164 4.17 -5.58 -20.98
C THR A 164 2.80 -6.20 -20.72
N VAL A 165 2.76 -7.42 -20.21
CA VAL A 165 1.50 -8.14 -19.93
C VAL A 165 0.95 -7.69 -18.59
N ILE A 166 -0.26 -7.11 -18.60
CA ILE A 166 -1.01 -6.69 -17.43
C ILE A 166 -2.00 -7.81 -17.08
N GLY A 167 -1.82 -8.43 -15.91
CA GLY A 167 -2.73 -9.46 -15.39
C GLY A 167 -4.03 -8.89 -14.83
N HIS A 168 -4.87 -9.78 -14.30
CA HIS A 168 -6.01 -9.36 -13.48
C HIS A 168 -5.48 -8.79 -12.16
N ASN A 169 -6.17 -7.77 -11.62
CA ASN A 169 -5.75 -7.09 -10.38
C ASN A 169 -4.33 -6.50 -10.46
N GLN A 170 -3.91 -6.09 -11.66
CA GLN A 170 -2.64 -5.43 -11.89
C GLN A 170 -2.85 -4.18 -12.74
N ALA A 171 -1.94 -3.22 -12.58
CA ALA A 171 -1.82 -2.06 -13.45
C ALA A 171 -0.36 -1.85 -13.82
N ILE A 172 -0.11 -1.25 -14.97
CA ILE A 172 1.23 -0.77 -15.34
C ILE A 172 1.34 0.70 -14.98
N ARG A 173 2.42 1.08 -14.30
CA ARG A 173 2.76 2.48 -14.04
C ARG A 173 3.64 3.00 -15.16
N LEU A 174 3.20 4.09 -15.76
CA LEU A 174 3.89 4.75 -16.86
C LEU A 174 4.37 6.13 -16.42
N ARG A 175 5.45 6.58 -17.04
CA ARG A 175 5.96 7.96 -16.91
C ARG A 175 6.18 8.58 -18.28
N ALA A 176 5.75 9.83 -18.45
CA ALA A 176 5.96 10.56 -19.69
C ALA A 176 7.40 11.10 -19.77
N ARG A 177 8.17 10.67 -20.78
CA ARG A 177 9.53 11.18 -21.06
C ARG A 177 9.51 12.59 -21.65
N LYS A 178 8.43 12.92 -22.37
CA LYS A 178 8.16 14.22 -23.00
C LYS A 178 6.66 14.45 -22.99
N GLU A 179 6.22 15.67 -23.32
CA GLU A 179 4.81 15.94 -23.57
C GLU A 179 4.29 15.04 -24.70
N CYS A 180 3.26 14.25 -24.40
CA CYS A 180 2.70 13.29 -25.34
C CYS A 180 1.20 13.10 -25.14
N LEU A 181 0.59 12.38 -26.07
CA LEU A 181 -0.75 11.83 -25.90
C LEU A 181 -0.57 10.38 -25.49
N ASP A 182 -1.22 9.97 -24.40
CA ASP A 182 -1.27 8.56 -24.03
C ASP A 182 -2.11 7.76 -25.02
N ARG A 183 -2.08 6.43 -24.91
CA ARG A 183 -2.85 5.51 -25.78
C ARG A 183 -4.38 5.74 -25.74
N TYR A 184 -4.90 6.42 -24.72
CA TYR A 184 -6.33 6.75 -24.58
C TYR A 184 -6.67 8.17 -25.04
N GLY A 185 -5.68 8.93 -25.53
CA GLY A 185 -5.85 10.29 -26.03
C GLY A 185 -5.76 11.39 -24.96
N THR A 186 -5.36 11.06 -23.74
CA THR A 186 -5.14 12.04 -22.67
C THR A 186 -3.79 12.72 -22.86
N ARG A 187 -3.74 14.04 -22.69
CA ARG A 187 -2.48 14.80 -22.73
C ARG A 187 -1.71 14.56 -21.45
N ARG A 188 -0.44 14.16 -21.59
CA ARG A 188 0.50 13.93 -20.49
C ARG A 188 1.63 14.93 -20.56
N VAL A 189 1.99 15.53 -19.42
CA VAL A 189 3.14 16.43 -19.32
C VAL A 189 4.41 15.68 -18.99
N THR A 190 5.57 16.29 -19.28
CA THR A 190 6.87 15.65 -19.00
C THR A 190 7.03 15.32 -17.52
N GLY A 191 7.36 14.07 -17.21
CA GLY A 191 7.51 13.55 -15.85
C GLY A 191 6.21 13.18 -15.15
N GLU A 192 5.05 13.38 -15.79
CA GLU A 192 3.78 12.90 -15.27
C GLU A 192 3.77 11.37 -15.23
N GLU A 193 3.19 10.83 -14.16
CA GLU A 193 3.02 9.40 -13.97
C GLU A 193 1.53 9.06 -13.91
N TRP A 194 1.14 7.93 -14.48
CA TRP A 194 -0.24 7.42 -14.47
C TRP A 194 -0.27 5.90 -14.52
N LEU A 195 -1.42 5.32 -14.21
CA LEU A 195 -1.66 3.88 -14.31
C LEU A 195 -2.48 3.53 -15.54
N VAL A 196 -2.21 2.35 -16.11
CA VAL A 196 -3.10 1.68 -17.07
C VAL A 196 -3.54 0.34 -16.49
N LYS A 197 -4.86 0.19 -16.29
CA LYS A 197 -5.50 -0.98 -15.65
C LYS A 197 -6.09 -1.99 -16.64
N GLN A 198 -6.01 -1.72 -17.94
CA GLN A 198 -6.60 -2.60 -18.96
C GLN A 198 -5.81 -3.90 -19.07
N VAL A 199 -6.47 -5.01 -18.72
CA VAL A 199 -5.88 -6.37 -18.78
C VAL A 199 -5.49 -6.71 -20.21
N GLY A 200 -4.29 -7.26 -20.39
CA GLY A 200 -3.75 -7.67 -21.69
C GLY A 200 -2.32 -7.19 -21.93
N ALA A 201 -1.84 -7.36 -23.16
CA ALA A 201 -0.54 -6.87 -23.57
C ALA A 201 -0.62 -5.35 -23.84
N TYR A 202 0.10 -4.56 -23.05
CA TYR A 202 0.20 -3.11 -23.23
C TYR A 202 1.52 -2.77 -23.91
N LEU A 203 1.45 -2.27 -25.14
CA LEU A 203 2.60 -1.78 -25.88
C LEU A 203 2.80 -0.27 -25.58
N PRO A 204 3.87 0.12 -24.87
CA PRO A 204 4.12 1.51 -24.51
C PRO A 204 4.32 2.38 -25.75
N GLY A 205 3.79 3.59 -25.72
CA GLY A 205 4.03 4.63 -26.70
C GLY A 205 5.49 5.11 -26.72
N VAL A 206 5.85 5.88 -27.74
CA VAL A 206 7.23 6.38 -27.98
C VAL A 206 7.84 7.05 -26.74
N TYR A 207 7.03 7.86 -26.06
CA TYR A 207 7.45 8.68 -24.93
C TYR A 207 6.90 8.15 -23.59
N GLU A 208 6.33 6.95 -23.58
CA GLU A 208 5.85 6.31 -22.37
C GLU A 208 6.95 5.38 -21.83
N GLU A 209 7.43 5.68 -20.64
CA GLU A 209 8.38 4.85 -19.93
C GLU A 209 7.65 3.93 -18.96
N VAL A 210 7.85 2.62 -19.11
CA VAL A 210 7.35 1.62 -18.16
C VAL A 210 8.20 1.68 -16.90
N MET A 211 7.55 1.96 -15.76
CA MET A 211 8.18 2.02 -14.45
C MET A 211 8.11 0.66 -13.75
N ASP A 212 6.91 0.25 -13.35
CA ASP A 212 6.65 -1.01 -12.64
C ASP A 212 5.22 -1.51 -12.92
N ILE A 213 4.95 -2.74 -12.45
CA ILE A 213 3.60 -3.32 -12.39
C ILE A 213 3.16 -3.21 -10.93
N VAL A 214 1.98 -2.61 -10.72
CA VAL A 214 1.36 -2.41 -9.42
C VAL A 214 0.29 -3.47 -9.22
N ASP A 215 0.45 -4.28 -8.19
CA ASP A 215 -0.54 -5.28 -7.78
C ASP A 215 -1.66 -4.64 -6.93
N ALA A 216 -2.88 -5.15 -7.06
CA ALA A 216 -3.99 -4.73 -6.23
C ALA A 216 -3.89 -5.31 -4.80
N TYR A 217 -4.33 -4.51 -3.84
CA TYR A 217 -4.60 -4.96 -2.48
C TYR A 217 -5.97 -5.64 -2.43
N ILE A 218 -6.00 -6.88 -1.95
CA ILE A 218 -7.23 -7.66 -1.79
C ILE A 218 -7.87 -7.26 -0.46
N LEU A 219 -9.03 -6.62 -0.53
CA LEU A 219 -9.79 -6.13 0.62
C LEU A 219 -10.85 -7.14 1.04
N THR A 220 -11.10 -7.23 2.34
CA THR A 220 -12.08 -8.15 2.92
C THR A 220 -12.89 -7.46 4.00
N ASP A 221 -13.93 -8.12 4.51
CA ASP A 221 -14.67 -7.71 5.71
C ASP A 221 -13.77 -7.47 6.94
N LYS A 222 -12.55 -8.03 6.93
CA LYS A 222 -11.56 -7.92 7.99
C LYS A 222 -10.39 -6.98 7.66
N LYS A 223 -10.27 -6.52 6.41
CA LYS A 223 -9.14 -5.72 5.93
C LYS A 223 -9.61 -4.52 5.12
N ALA A 224 -9.21 -3.34 5.58
CA ALA A 224 -9.33 -2.08 4.86
C ALA A 224 -7.94 -1.53 4.51
N LEU A 225 -7.89 -0.66 3.51
CA LEU A 225 -6.65 0.00 3.08
C LEU A 225 -6.67 1.47 3.50
N HIS A 226 -5.65 1.90 4.23
CA HIS A 226 -5.47 3.30 4.62
C HIS A 226 -4.60 4.02 3.60
N LEU A 227 -5.19 5.02 2.96
CA LEU A 227 -4.58 5.82 1.90
C LEU A 227 -4.39 7.26 2.35
N ARG A 228 -3.39 7.92 1.75
CA ARG A 228 -3.12 9.34 1.87
C ARG A 228 -2.94 9.96 0.48
N ALA A 229 -3.57 11.11 0.24
CA ALA A 229 -3.40 11.84 -1.00
C ALA A 229 -2.09 12.63 -1.01
N MET A 230 -1.22 12.35 -2.00
CA MET A 230 0.06 13.06 -2.19
C MET A 230 -0.10 14.42 -2.89
N ARG A 231 -1.21 14.61 -3.60
CA ARG A 231 -1.62 15.87 -4.22
C ARG A 231 -3.13 15.95 -4.27
N THR A 232 -3.68 17.10 -4.67
CA THR A 232 -5.13 17.22 -4.89
C THR A 232 -5.49 16.57 -6.23
N PHE A 233 -6.39 15.60 -6.21
CA PHE A 233 -6.88 14.90 -7.40
C PHE A 233 -8.33 14.45 -7.21
N GLU A 234 -8.94 13.95 -8.28
CA GLU A 234 -10.28 13.35 -8.26
C GLU A 234 -10.11 11.83 -8.36
N ASP A 235 -10.66 11.09 -7.40
CA ASP A 235 -10.58 9.62 -7.37
C ASP A 235 -11.50 8.97 -8.42
N GLU A 236 -11.41 7.64 -8.58
CA GLU A 236 -12.21 6.91 -9.58
C GLU A 236 -13.73 7.00 -9.34
N GLU A 237 -14.15 7.37 -8.13
CA GLU A 237 -15.56 7.59 -7.78
C GLU A 237 -16.01 9.05 -7.98
N GLY A 238 -15.12 9.93 -8.44
CA GLY A 238 -15.40 11.35 -8.65
C GLY A 238 -15.34 12.20 -7.38
N ARG A 239 -14.74 11.71 -6.29
CA ARG A 239 -14.54 12.49 -5.06
C ARG A 239 -13.23 13.25 -5.14
N VAL A 240 -13.27 14.53 -4.80
CA VAL A 240 -12.07 15.38 -4.77
C VAL A 240 -11.31 15.16 -3.47
N ARG A 241 -10.12 14.55 -3.57
CA ARG A 241 -9.19 14.33 -2.46
C ARG A 241 -8.18 15.46 -2.41
N ARG A 242 -7.97 16.04 -1.24
CA ARG A 242 -7.00 17.12 -1.03
C ARG A 242 -5.65 16.58 -0.57
N THR A 243 -4.58 17.32 -0.87
CA THR A 243 -3.22 16.94 -0.42
C THR A 243 -3.17 16.73 1.10
N GLY A 244 -2.66 15.58 1.53
CA GLY A 244 -2.56 15.17 2.93
C GLY A 244 -3.85 14.64 3.56
N GLU A 245 -4.96 14.62 2.81
CA GLU A 245 -6.19 13.96 3.25
C GLU A 245 -5.94 12.45 3.33
N GLU A 246 -6.48 11.82 4.37
CA GLU A 246 -6.38 10.39 4.61
C GLU A 246 -7.77 9.77 4.65
N TRP A 247 -7.93 8.58 4.08
CA TRP A 247 -9.20 7.84 4.09
C TRP A 247 -8.95 6.33 4.10
N LEU A 248 -10.03 5.58 4.33
CA LEU A 248 -10.04 4.13 4.21
C LEU A 248 -10.79 3.72 2.96
N VAL A 249 -10.24 2.74 2.25
CA VAL A 249 -10.96 1.96 1.24
C VAL A 249 -11.32 0.61 1.84
N THR A 250 -12.58 0.22 1.69
CA THR A 250 -13.11 -1.04 2.25
C THR A 250 -13.64 -1.94 1.14
N GLN A 251 -13.93 -3.20 1.46
CA GLN A 251 -14.53 -4.15 0.51
C GLN A 251 -15.85 -3.65 -0.11
N ALA A 252 -16.58 -2.75 0.58
CA ALA A 252 -17.82 -2.18 0.06
C ALA A 252 -17.61 -1.26 -1.16
N GLU A 253 -16.41 -0.66 -1.29
CA GLU A 253 -16.04 0.18 -2.43
C GLU A 253 -15.37 -0.68 -3.52
N SER A 254 -14.40 -1.52 -3.15
CA SER A 254 -13.77 -2.48 -4.08
C SER A 254 -13.22 -3.71 -3.37
N GLU A 255 -13.35 -4.89 -3.98
CA GLU A 255 -12.73 -6.14 -3.49
C GLU A 255 -11.22 -6.18 -3.75
N ALA A 256 -10.76 -5.54 -4.84
CA ALA A 256 -9.36 -5.48 -5.22
C ALA A 256 -9.04 -4.04 -5.62
N TYR A 257 -8.23 -3.37 -4.78
CA TYR A 257 -7.94 -1.96 -4.96
C TYR A 257 -6.49 -1.75 -5.40
N ILE A 258 -6.30 -1.09 -6.54
CA ILE A 258 -4.98 -0.69 -7.04
C ILE A 258 -4.79 0.79 -6.70
N PRO A 259 -3.89 1.13 -5.76
CA PRO A 259 -3.62 2.51 -5.40
C PRO A 259 -3.13 3.29 -6.62
N ASP A 260 -3.73 4.44 -6.89
CA ASP A 260 -3.32 5.31 -7.99
C ASP A 260 -1.99 6.03 -7.68
N VAL A 261 -1.40 6.66 -8.68
CA VAL A 261 -0.10 7.35 -8.59
C VAL A 261 -0.07 8.43 -7.50
N PHE A 262 -1.21 9.05 -7.22
CA PHE A 262 -1.35 10.12 -6.23
C PHE A 262 -1.78 9.62 -4.85
N GLU A 263 -1.94 8.32 -4.69
CA GLU A 263 -2.34 7.66 -3.46
C GLU A 263 -1.14 6.95 -2.85
N GLU A 264 -0.86 7.30 -1.60
CA GLU A 264 0.16 6.62 -0.80
C GLU A 264 -0.53 5.64 0.14
N VAL A 265 -0.12 4.37 0.10
CA VAL A 265 -0.57 3.36 1.06
C VAL A 265 0.16 3.58 2.38
N VAL A 266 -0.59 4.00 3.40
CA VAL A 266 -0.06 4.23 4.76
C VAL A 266 -0.01 2.91 5.54
N ALA A 267 -1.11 2.15 5.52
CA ALA A 267 -1.21 0.88 6.24
C ALA A 267 -2.38 -0.01 5.76
N GLU A 268 -2.29 -1.32 6.04
CA GLU A 268 -3.47 -2.21 6.06
C GLU A 268 -4.12 -2.16 7.45
N VAL A 269 -5.41 -1.83 7.51
CA VAL A 269 -6.17 -1.69 8.77
C VAL A 269 -7.04 -2.93 8.97
N ALA A 270 -6.84 -3.61 10.10
CA ALA A 270 -7.67 -4.73 10.51
C ALA A 270 -8.99 -4.25 11.13
N VAL A 271 -10.07 -5.00 10.91
CA VAL A 271 -11.36 -4.71 11.53
C VAL A 271 -11.27 -4.84 13.06
N THR A 272 -11.86 -3.88 13.77
CA THR A 272 -12.07 -3.95 15.21
C THR A 272 -13.46 -4.56 15.45
N THR A 273 -13.49 -5.76 16.02
CA THR A 273 -14.73 -6.48 16.32
C THR A 273 -14.97 -6.50 17.82
N LEU A 274 -16.12 -6.00 18.25
CA LEU A 274 -16.62 -6.06 19.62
C LEU A 274 -17.62 -7.20 19.74
N GLY A 275 -17.45 -8.04 20.77
CA GLY A 275 -18.44 -9.03 21.17
C GLY A 275 -19.63 -8.44 21.95
N PRO A 276 -20.62 -9.27 22.35
CA PRO A 276 -21.83 -8.81 23.02
C PRO A 276 -21.57 -8.21 24.41
N ARG A 277 -20.53 -8.68 25.11
CA ARG A 277 -20.12 -8.19 26.44
C ARG A 277 -18.85 -7.33 26.37
N GLN A 278 -18.62 -6.66 25.24
CA GLN A 278 -17.43 -5.82 25.05
C GLN A 278 -17.81 -4.40 24.63
N TYR A 279 -16.91 -3.47 24.97
CA TYR A 279 -16.97 -2.09 24.56
C TYR A 279 -15.56 -1.54 24.35
N CYS A 280 -15.44 -0.42 23.66
CA CYS A 280 -14.19 0.32 23.56
C CYS A 280 -14.45 1.83 23.55
N VAL A 281 -13.42 2.60 23.88
CA VAL A 281 -13.45 4.06 23.82
C VAL A 281 -12.54 4.51 22.70
N VAL A 282 -13.14 5.08 21.65
CA VAL A 282 -12.44 5.67 20.51
C VAL A 282 -12.10 7.11 20.86
N LEU A 283 -10.83 7.46 20.82
CA LEU A 283 -10.34 8.82 20.97
C LEU A 283 -10.35 9.53 19.62
N ASP A 284 -10.66 10.83 19.66
CA ASP A 284 -10.64 11.72 18.49
C ASP A 284 -11.54 11.22 17.33
N PRO A 285 -12.80 10.82 17.60
CA PRO A 285 -13.67 10.16 16.62
C PRO A 285 -13.94 11.04 15.41
N VAL A 286 -14.00 10.44 14.22
CA VAL A 286 -14.26 11.16 12.97
C VAL A 286 -15.76 11.48 12.85
N GLY A 287 -16.08 12.76 12.70
CA GLY A 287 -17.45 13.23 12.53
C GLY A 287 -18.05 12.95 11.15
N PRO A 288 -19.34 13.23 10.94
CA PRO A 288 -20.02 13.10 9.64
C PRO A 288 -19.46 14.06 8.57
N ASN A 289 -18.70 15.07 8.98
CA ASN A 289 -17.95 15.98 8.12
C ASN A 289 -16.60 15.40 7.66
N GLY A 290 -16.26 14.16 8.04
CA GLY A 290 -14.99 13.51 7.70
C GLY A 290 -13.78 14.07 8.44
N GLN A 291 -13.97 14.84 9.52
CA GLN A 291 -12.88 15.43 10.30
C GLN A 291 -12.80 14.84 11.71
N PRO A 292 -11.59 14.61 12.25
CA PRO A 292 -11.40 14.10 13.60
C PRO A 292 -11.79 15.16 14.65
N GLN A 293 -12.56 14.74 15.65
CA GLN A 293 -13.00 15.60 16.75
C GLN A 293 -11.97 15.57 17.89
N LEU A 294 -10.92 16.38 17.77
CA LEU A 294 -9.81 16.38 18.71
C LEU A 294 -10.25 16.61 20.17
N GLY A 295 -9.81 15.73 21.07
CA GLY A 295 -10.11 15.74 22.49
C GLY A 295 -11.44 15.11 22.89
N GLN A 296 -12.26 14.68 21.92
CA GLN A 296 -13.51 13.98 22.18
C GLN A 296 -13.29 12.47 22.32
N GLN A 297 -14.24 11.81 22.99
CA GLN A 297 -14.24 10.36 23.19
C GLN A 297 -15.60 9.80 22.76
N LEU A 298 -15.58 8.69 22.03
CA LEU A 298 -16.78 7.97 21.61
C LEU A 298 -16.75 6.57 22.20
N VAL A 299 -17.76 6.25 23.02
CA VAL A 299 -17.94 4.91 23.55
C VAL A 299 -18.73 4.08 22.55
N VAL A 300 -18.11 3.02 22.04
CA VAL A 300 -18.74 2.04 21.15
C VAL A 300 -18.98 0.76 21.95
N LYS A 301 -20.23 0.29 21.98
CA LYS A 301 -20.64 -0.91 22.72
C LYS A 301 -21.54 -1.83 21.89
N GLY A 302 -21.57 -3.09 22.30
CA GLY A 302 -22.39 -4.14 21.70
C GLY A 302 -21.72 -4.79 20.49
N GLU A 303 -22.35 -5.84 19.96
CA GLU A 303 -21.82 -6.61 18.84
C GLU A 303 -21.73 -5.76 17.57
N LYS A 304 -20.52 -5.29 17.28
CA LYS A 304 -20.22 -4.40 16.14
C LYS A 304 -18.83 -4.68 15.61
N SER A 305 -18.71 -4.69 14.29
CA SER A 305 -17.43 -4.69 13.59
C SER A 305 -17.28 -3.38 12.83
N PHE A 306 -16.16 -2.68 13.03
CA PHE A 306 -15.87 -1.42 12.37
C PHE A 306 -14.36 -1.24 12.19
N PHE A 307 -13.97 -0.41 11.22
CA PHE A 307 -12.58 0.00 11.04
C PHE A 307 -12.35 1.33 11.77
N LEU A 308 -11.20 1.46 12.42
CA LEU A 308 -10.77 2.73 13.01
C LEU A 308 -10.39 3.69 11.88
N GLN A 309 -11.04 4.84 11.83
CA GLN A 309 -10.78 5.85 10.81
C GLN A 309 -9.39 6.48 10.99
N PRO A 310 -8.83 7.13 9.96
CA PRO A 310 -7.55 7.80 10.07
C PRO A 310 -7.56 8.84 11.20
N GLY A 311 -6.60 8.72 12.11
CA GLY A 311 -6.50 9.55 13.32
C GLY A 311 -7.21 9.00 14.56
N GLU A 312 -8.08 8.00 14.42
CA GLU A 312 -8.73 7.35 15.55
C GLU A 312 -7.79 6.35 16.25
N ARG A 313 -7.95 6.23 17.57
CA ARG A 313 -7.23 5.23 18.37
C ARG A 313 -8.07 4.77 19.54
N LEU A 314 -7.84 3.55 20.00
CA LEU A 314 -8.50 3.02 21.19
C LEU A 314 -7.75 3.47 22.45
N GLN A 315 -8.46 4.01 23.43
CA GLN A 315 -7.86 4.48 24.69
C GLN A 315 -7.20 3.35 25.49
N ALA A 316 -7.89 2.22 25.62
CA ALA A 316 -7.44 1.05 26.38
C ALA A 316 -7.82 -0.26 25.67
N GLY A 317 -7.77 -0.26 24.34
CA GLY A 317 -8.16 -1.40 23.51
C GLY A 317 -9.64 -1.78 23.66
N ILE A 318 -9.93 -3.05 23.41
CA ILE A 318 -11.25 -3.67 23.63
C ILE A 318 -11.34 -4.07 25.10
N GLN A 319 -12.39 -3.61 25.77
CA GLN A 319 -12.65 -3.84 27.19
C GLN A 319 -13.93 -4.65 27.37
N ASP A 320 -14.00 -5.41 28.45
CA ASP A 320 -15.22 -6.14 28.83
C ASP A 320 -16.18 -5.23 29.59
N ILE A 321 -17.47 -5.37 29.32
CA ILE A 321 -18.55 -4.65 30.00
C ILE A 321 -18.56 -5.04 31.48
N TYR A 322 -18.86 -4.08 32.36
CA TYR A 322 -19.02 -4.39 33.78
C TYR A 322 -20.32 -5.14 34.02
N VAL A 323 -20.19 -6.43 34.34
CA VAL A 323 -21.29 -7.29 34.75
C VAL A 323 -21.36 -7.27 36.28
N LEU A 324 -22.43 -6.70 36.81
CA LEU A 324 -22.68 -6.60 38.24
C LEU A 324 -23.73 -7.60 38.66
N SER A 325 -23.37 -8.45 39.63
CA SER A 325 -24.29 -9.35 40.33
C SER A 325 -25.16 -8.58 41.34
N GLU A 326 -26.18 -9.21 41.93
CA GLU A 326 -27.04 -8.57 42.96
C GLU A 326 -26.24 -8.10 44.20
N ASP A 327 -25.10 -8.75 44.50
CA ASP A 327 -24.20 -8.39 45.58
C ASP A 327 -23.09 -7.41 45.17
N GLU A 328 -23.11 -6.87 43.95
CA GLU A 328 -22.06 -5.99 43.44
C GLU A 328 -22.59 -4.62 43.02
N GLY A 329 -21.71 -3.62 43.08
CA GLY A 329 -22.00 -2.28 42.60
C GLY A 329 -20.75 -1.54 42.15
N LEU A 330 -20.93 -0.49 41.34
CA LEU A 330 -19.84 0.40 40.91
C LEU A 330 -20.01 1.77 41.55
N LEU A 331 -18.94 2.24 42.18
CA LEU A 331 -18.83 3.63 42.59
C LEU A 331 -18.39 4.45 41.38
N LEU A 332 -19.26 5.33 40.93
CA LEU A 332 -19.09 6.14 39.73
C LEU A 332 -18.87 7.60 40.12
N GLN A 333 -18.13 8.34 39.29
CA GLN A 333 -17.93 9.78 39.42
C GLN A 333 -18.15 10.47 38.09
N ALA A 334 -18.93 11.55 38.09
CA ALA A 334 -19.16 12.38 36.92
C ALA A 334 -17.95 13.28 36.69
N LEU A 335 -17.36 13.21 35.49
CA LEU A 335 -16.31 14.13 35.04
C LEU A 335 -16.91 15.43 34.48
N GLN A 336 -18.09 15.34 33.88
CA GLN A 336 -18.85 16.47 33.34
C GLN A 336 -20.32 16.38 33.79
N THR A 337 -21.08 17.46 33.58
CA THR A 337 -22.52 17.44 33.88
C THR A 337 -23.23 16.52 32.90
N ILE A 338 -23.85 15.46 33.42
CA ILE A 338 -24.57 14.48 32.62
C ILE A 338 -26.01 14.30 33.08
N LYS A 339 -26.86 13.89 32.14
CA LYS A 339 -28.15 13.31 32.46
C LYS A 339 -27.95 11.80 32.55
N ASP A 340 -28.11 11.27 33.74
CA ASP A 340 -28.05 9.85 34.03
C ASP A 340 -29.45 9.33 34.36
N THR A 341 -29.66 8.03 34.26
CA THR A 341 -30.91 7.39 34.67
C THR A 341 -30.66 6.62 35.97
N ASN A 342 -31.37 6.98 37.03
CA ASN A 342 -31.28 6.29 38.31
C ASN A 342 -31.85 4.86 38.24
N GLU A 343 -31.62 4.07 39.31
CA GLU A 343 -32.14 2.70 39.48
C GLU A 343 -33.68 2.60 39.27
N ASP A 344 -34.42 3.67 39.58
CA ASP A 344 -35.88 3.75 39.40
C ASP A 344 -36.32 4.20 37.99
N GLY A 345 -35.39 4.32 37.03
CA GLY A 345 -35.70 4.78 35.67
C GLY A 345 -35.93 6.30 35.56
N THR A 346 -35.63 7.07 36.61
CA THR A 346 -35.80 8.53 36.64
C THR A 346 -34.55 9.24 36.13
N GLU A 347 -34.73 10.24 35.27
CA GLU A 347 -33.63 11.09 34.80
C GLU A 347 -33.12 11.98 35.95
N VAL A 348 -31.84 11.84 36.29
CA VAL A 348 -31.14 12.65 37.28
C VAL A 348 -30.00 13.38 36.60
N THR A 349 -29.96 14.70 36.78
CA THR A 349 -28.83 15.51 36.31
C THR A 349 -27.74 15.48 37.37
N ARG A 350 -26.61 14.85 37.05
CA ARG A 350 -25.42 14.80 37.91
C ARG A 350 -24.43 15.87 37.48
N ARG A 351 -23.89 16.62 38.44
CA ARG A 351 -22.87 17.65 38.20
C ARG A 351 -21.49 17.02 38.20
N ALA A 352 -20.54 17.70 37.57
CA ALA A 352 -19.13 17.30 37.62
C ALA A 352 -18.66 17.17 39.09
N GLY A 353 -18.07 16.03 39.42
CA GLY A 353 -17.61 15.66 40.76
C GLY A 353 -18.61 14.84 41.58
N ASP A 354 -19.88 14.78 41.18
CA ASP A 354 -20.88 13.99 41.91
C ASP A 354 -20.55 12.50 41.84
N ARG A 355 -20.70 11.82 42.99
CA ARG A 355 -20.47 10.38 43.14
C ARG A 355 -21.77 9.66 43.43
N TRP A 356 -21.96 8.50 42.83
CA TRP A 356 -23.12 7.64 43.05
C TRP A 356 -22.73 6.17 42.94
N LEU A 357 -23.59 5.31 43.47
CA LEU A 357 -23.43 3.87 43.42
C LEU A 357 -24.44 3.30 42.43
N ALA A 358 -23.97 2.58 41.41
CA ALA A 358 -24.82 1.77 40.54
C ALA A 358 -24.82 0.31 41.04
N ARG A 359 -25.97 -0.20 41.49
CA ARG A 359 -26.10 -1.57 42.01
C ARG A 359 -26.49 -2.56 40.91
N GLY A 360 -26.07 -3.81 41.04
CA GLY A 360 -26.56 -4.91 40.20
C GLY A 360 -27.96 -5.39 40.63
N PRO A 361 -28.60 -6.27 39.83
CA PRO A 361 -28.05 -6.93 38.64
C PRO A 361 -28.13 -6.04 37.40
N LEU A 362 -26.98 -5.67 36.83
CA LEU A 362 -26.89 -4.71 35.71
C LEU A 362 -25.64 -4.96 34.85
N GLU A 363 -25.76 -4.74 33.54
CA GLU A 363 -24.63 -4.60 32.62
C GLU A 363 -24.34 -3.10 32.41
N TYR A 364 -23.19 -2.64 32.89
CA TYR A 364 -22.83 -1.23 32.88
C TYR A 364 -21.66 -0.94 31.94
N VAL A 365 -21.85 0.02 31.05
CA VAL A 365 -20.80 0.59 30.20
C VAL A 365 -20.63 2.05 30.60
N PRO A 366 -19.47 2.46 31.12
CA PRO A 366 -19.24 3.85 31.50
C PRO A 366 -19.32 4.77 30.27
N PRO A 367 -20.17 5.81 30.28
CA PRO A 367 -20.12 6.89 29.29
C PRO A 367 -18.77 7.62 29.34
N ALA A 368 -18.44 8.36 28.28
CA ALA A 368 -17.19 9.13 28.20
C ALA A 368 -17.02 10.14 29.34
N GLU A 369 -18.13 10.63 29.88
CA GLU A 369 -18.14 11.63 30.94
C GLU A 369 -18.13 11.02 32.35
N VAL A 370 -18.02 9.69 32.49
CA VAL A 370 -18.09 8.99 33.79
C VAL A 370 -16.82 8.18 34.03
N ALA A 371 -16.23 8.35 35.22
CA ALA A 371 -15.14 7.53 35.70
C ALA A 371 -15.64 6.46 36.69
N VAL A 372 -15.20 5.22 36.51
CA VAL A 372 -15.38 4.14 37.49
C VAL A 372 -14.27 4.25 38.53
N LEU A 373 -14.63 4.52 39.80
CA LEU A 373 -13.68 4.66 40.89
C LEU A 373 -13.34 3.32 41.54
N GLU A 374 -14.37 2.54 41.87
CA GLU A 374 -14.22 1.32 42.66
C GLU A 374 -15.36 0.33 42.36
N ARG A 375 -15.04 -0.97 42.29
CA ARG A 375 -16.03 -2.05 42.32
C ARG A 375 -16.27 -2.45 43.77
N ARG A 376 -17.51 -2.28 44.24
CA ARG A 376 -17.93 -2.58 45.60
C ARG A 376 -18.70 -3.89 45.65
N ARG A 377 -18.51 -4.63 46.73
CA ARG A 377 -19.24 -5.86 47.02
C ARG A 377 -19.99 -5.74 48.33
N ALA A 378 -21.21 -6.24 48.38
CA ALA A 378 -21.98 -6.34 49.60
C ALA A 378 -21.31 -7.32 50.55
N VAL A 379 -21.19 -6.93 51.82
CA VAL A 379 -20.66 -7.78 52.87
C VAL A 379 -21.83 -8.51 53.51
N ALA A 380 -21.88 -9.83 53.38
CA ALA A 380 -22.84 -10.65 54.12
C ALA A 380 -22.43 -10.70 55.60
N LEU A 381 -23.34 -10.27 56.49
CA LEU A 381 -23.11 -10.21 57.92
C LEU A 381 -24.16 -11.08 58.61
N ALA A 382 -23.71 -12.11 59.34
CA ALA A 382 -24.59 -12.87 60.23
C ALA A 382 -25.07 -12.02 61.42
N ASP A 383 -26.06 -12.49 62.19
CA ASP A 383 -26.63 -11.77 63.35
C ASP A 383 -25.57 -11.31 64.38
N ASN A 384 -24.51 -12.10 64.53
CA ASN A 384 -23.39 -11.84 65.43
C ASN A 384 -22.18 -11.20 64.75
N GLU A 385 -22.31 -10.75 63.50
CA GLU A 385 -21.24 -10.09 62.75
C GLU A 385 -21.62 -8.64 62.43
N GLY A 386 -20.60 -7.81 62.26
CA GLY A 386 -20.79 -6.44 61.82
C GLY A 386 -19.55 -5.84 61.21
N ILE A 387 -19.71 -4.65 60.64
CA ILE A 387 -18.63 -3.83 60.09
C ILE A 387 -18.73 -2.41 60.62
N TYR A 388 -17.58 -1.75 60.76
CA TYR A 388 -17.51 -0.33 61.04
C TYR A 388 -17.53 0.45 59.72
N VAL A 389 -18.48 1.38 59.62
CA VAL A 389 -18.67 2.22 58.45
C VAL A 389 -18.50 3.68 58.85
N ARG A 390 -17.69 4.42 58.09
CA ARG A 390 -17.51 5.87 58.23
C ARG A 390 -18.18 6.58 57.06
N ASP A 391 -18.99 7.57 57.39
CA ASP A 391 -19.50 8.53 56.41
C ASP A 391 -18.39 9.56 56.10
N ILE A 392 -18.00 9.67 54.83
CA ILE A 392 -16.95 10.55 54.31
C ILE A 392 -17.37 12.03 54.40
N ARG A 393 -18.68 12.33 54.27
CA ARG A 393 -19.19 13.71 54.32
C ARG A 393 -19.28 14.21 55.76
N THR A 394 -19.72 13.36 56.69
CA THR A 394 -19.95 13.78 58.10
C THR A 394 -18.88 13.33 59.08
N GLY A 395 -18.00 12.40 58.68
CA GLY A 395 -17.02 11.76 59.56
C GLY A 395 -17.63 10.80 60.58
N LYS A 396 -18.96 10.58 60.55
CA LYS A 396 -19.65 9.78 61.55
C LYS A 396 -19.35 8.29 61.36
N VAL A 397 -18.72 7.68 62.35
CA VAL A 397 -18.52 6.23 62.42
C VAL A 397 -19.73 5.57 63.10
N ARG A 398 -20.23 4.47 62.51
CA ARG A 398 -21.27 3.60 63.07
C ARG A 398 -20.93 2.13 62.82
N VAL A 399 -21.54 1.25 63.60
CA VAL A 399 -21.48 -0.20 63.36
C VAL A 399 -22.76 -0.64 62.63
N VAL A 400 -22.62 -1.51 61.63
CA VAL A 400 -23.73 -2.17 60.93
C VAL A 400 -23.64 -3.66 61.22
N THR A 401 -24.72 -4.28 61.70
CA THR A 401 -24.75 -5.68 62.17
C THR A 401 -25.95 -6.44 61.62
N GLY A 402 -25.83 -7.76 61.44
CA GLY A 402 -26.97 -8.68 61.23
C GLY A 402 -27.72 -8.53 59.91
N GLN A 403 -27.12 -7.92 58.88
CA GLN A 403 -27.72 -7.79 57.56
C GLN A 403 -26.65 -7.69 56.48
N THR A 404 -26.93 -8.19 55.28
CA THR A 404 -26.08 -7.96 54.11
C THR A 404 -26.03 -6.46 53.80
N TYR A 405 -24.85 -5.87 53.82
CA TYR A 405 -24.68 -4.42 53.67
C TYR A 405 -23.72 -4.06 52.55
N MET A 406 -24.16 -3.16 51.67
CA MET A 406 -23.32 -2.54 50.65
C MET A 406 -23.09 -1.08 51.01
N LEU A 407 -21.82 -0.67 51.04
CA LEU A 407 -21.41 0.70 51.36
C LEU A 407 -22.01 1.69 50.35
N THR A 408 -22.69 2.72 50.84
CA THR A 408 -23.25 3.81 50.02
C THR A 408 -22.14 4.71 49.44
N GLU A 409 -22.49 5.55 48.46
CA GLU A 409 -21.58 6.48 47.77
C GLU A 409 -20.72 7.38 48.68
N ALA A 410 -21.20 7.65 49.89
CA ALA A 410 -20.55 8.51 50.89
C ALA A 410 -19.97 7.71 52.05
N GLU A 411 -19.91 6.38 51.94
CA GLU A 411 -19.41 5.51 53.01
C GLU A 411 -18.15 4.77 52.59
N GLU A 412 -17.30 4.51 53.59
CA GLU A 412 -16.11 3.66 53.50
C GLU A 412 -15.99 2.79 54.76
N LEU A 413 -15.22 1.69 54.66
CA LEU A 413 -14.90 0.87 55.82
C LEU A 413 -13.97 1.63 56.76
N TRP A 414 -14.24 1.56 58.06
CA TRP A 414 -13.43 2.20 59.07
C TRP A 414 -12.68 1.20 59.92
N GLU A 415 -11.37 1.37 60.04
CA GLU A 415 -10.55 0.50 60.87
C GLU A 415 -10.58 0.94 62.33
N LYS A 416 -10.99 0.02 63.22
CA LYS A 416 -10.93 0.23 64.66
C LYS A 416 -9.67 -0.39 65.26
N GLU A 417 -8.71 0.48 65.56
CA GLU A 417 -7.49 0.11 66.28
C GLU A 417 -7.80 -0.20 67.75
N LEU A 418 -7.15 -1.25 68.26
CA LEU A 418 -7.22 -1.65 69.66
C LEU A 418 -5.80 -1.71 70.25
N PRO A 419 -5.65 -1.49 71.56
CA PRO A 419 -4.39 -1.77 72.23
C PRO A 419 -4.00 -3.25 72.10
N PRO A 420 -2.70 -3.58 71.96
CA PRO A 420 -2.25 -4.94 71.66
C PRO A 420 -2.65 -5.97 72.73
N GLY A 421 -2.74 -5.57 74.00
CA GLY A 421 -3.23 -6.44 75.08
C GLY A 421 -4.70 -6.86 74.92
N VAL A 422 -5.55 -6.00 74.35
CA VAL A 422 -6.96 -6.33 74.08
C VAL A 422 -7.07 -7.23 72.86
N GLU A 423 -6.23 -7.03 71.85
CA GLU A 423 -6.19 -7.90 70.67
C GLU A 423 -5.78 -9.33 71.04
N ALA A 424 -4.80 -9.49 71.94
CA ALA A 424 -4.41 -10.80 72.47
C ALA A 424 -5.57 -11.51 73.20
N LEU A 425 -6.28 -10.82 74.08
CA LEU A 425 -7.44 -11.38 74.81
C LEU A 425 -8.60 -11.77 73.88
N LEU A 426 -8.86 -10.99 72.84
CA LEU A 426 -9.88 -11.31 71.84
C LEU A 426 -9.49 -12.53 70.99
N ALA A 427 -8.21 -12.71 70.69
CA ALA A 427 -7.70 -13.87 69.97
C ALA A 427 -7.80 -15.15 70.83
N GLU A 428 -7.45 -15.07 72.12
CA GLU A 428 -7.63 -16.17 73.07
C GLU A 428 -9.11 -16.59 73.18
N ALA A 429 -10.03 -15.63 73.27
CA ALA A 429 -11.46 -15.89 73.42
C ALA A 429 -12.13 -16.46 72.16
N ARG A 430 -11.55 -16.26 70.97
CA ARG A 430 -12.04 -16.88 69.72
C ARG A 430 -11.62 -18.35 69.58
N GLY A 431 -10.73 -18.84 70.45
CA GLY A 431 -10.18 -20.19 70.36
C GLY A 431 -9.18 -20.36 69.21
N ASP A 432 -8.57 -19.28 68.72
CA ASP A 432 -7.58 -19.31 67.63
C ASP A 432 -6.23 -19.95 68.05
N THR A 433 -6.10 -20.38 69.31
CA THR A 433 -5.02 -21.28 69.75
C THR A 433 -5.33 -22.73 69.37
N ARG A 434 -5.26 -23.05 68.07
CA ARG A 434 -4.89 -24.41 67.66
C ARG A 434 -3.38 -24.56 67.79
N GLY A 435 -2.93 -25.08 68.93
CA GLY A 435 -1.58 -25.65 69.05
C GLY A 435 -0.93 -25.49 70.41
N MET A 436 -1.42 -26.20 71.43
CA MET A 436 -0.56 -26.56 72.56
C MET A 436 -0.89 -27.94 73.16
N ASP A 437 -1.37 -28.89 72.34
CA ASP A 437 -1.42 -30.30 72.75
C ASP A 437 -0.77 -31.23 71.71
N ALA A 438 0.28 -31.91 72.20
CA ALA A 438 1.12 -32.99 71.71
C ALA A 438 0.83 -33.66 70.35
N GLY A 439 1.86 -33.72 69.50
CA GLY A 439 1.96 -34.68 68.40
C GLY A 439 3.09 -34.39 67.43
N VAL A 440 4.26 -34.98 67.65
CA VAL A 440 5.39 -34.98 66.71
C VAL A 440 4.96 -35.58 65.38
N HIS A 441 4.80 -34.78 64.32
CA HIS A 441 5.03 -35.22 62.95
C HIS A 441 5.48 -34.04 62.08
N SER A 442 6.58 -34.26 61.35
CA SER A 442 7.28 -33.26 60.57
C SER A 442 6.56 -32.97 59.25
N SER A 443 6.35 -31.70 58.92
CA SER A 443 6.38 -31.23 57.54
C SER A 443 6.58 -29.72 57.52
N SER A 444 7.65 -29.31 56.85
CA SER A 444 8.08 -27.95 56.57
C SER A 444 7.05 -27.16 55.76
N SER A 445 6.47 -26.12 56.37
CA SER A 445 5.95 -24.92 55.70
C SER A 445 6.07 -23.74 56.69
N PRO A 446 6.91 -22.73 56.45
CA PRO A 446 7.05 -21.59 57.35
C PRO A 446 6.21 -20.43 56.81
N ASP A 447 4.90 -20.41 57.04
CA ASP A 447 4.13 -19.17 57.15
C ASP A 447 2.69 -19.43 57.64
N THR A 448 2.52 -19.60 58.94
CA THR A 448 1.19 -19.40 59.56
C THR A 448 1.37 -18.33 60.61
N GLY A 449 1.46 -17.08 60.14
CA GLY A 449 1.22 -15.92 60.97
C GLY A 449 -0.13 -16.08 61.67
N ILE A 450 -0.18 -15.64 62.93
CA ILE A 450 -1.41 -15.48 63.70
C ILE A 450 -2.45 -14.79 62.79
N PRO A 451 -3.70 -15.28 62.66
CA PRO A 451 -4.68 -14.65 61.79
C PRO A 451 -4.85 -13.19 62.20
N GLN A 452 -4.35 -12.28 61.36
CA GLN A 452 -4.38 -10.86 61.63
C GLN A 452 -5.84 -10.41 61.64
N ARG A 453 -6.28 -9.79 62.74
CA ARG A 453 -7.65 -9.32 62.90
C ARG A 453 -8.01 -8.35 61.78
N ASP A 454 -9.11 -8.62 61.09
CA ASP A 454 -9.77 -7.63 60.25
C ASP A 454 -10.27 -6.46 61.13
N ARG A 455 -9.60 -5.32 61.03
CA ARG A 455 -9.86 -4.12 61.83
C ARG A 455 -11.17 -3.44 61.46
N THR A 456 -11.71 -3.73 60.27
CA THR A 456 -12.97 -3.17 59.78
C THR A 456 -14.18 -3.93 60.32
N ARG A 457 -14.01 -5.18 60.75
CA ARG A 457 -15.07 -5.98 61.39
C ARG A 457 -15.35 -5.53 62.82
N ALA A 458 -16.63 -5.54 63.16
CA ALA A 458 -17.13 -5.25 64.50
C ALA A 458 -16.51 -6.22 65.51
N ILE A 459 -16.08 -5.67 66.65
CA ILE A 459 -15.51 -6.46 67.72
C ILE A 459 -16.64 -7.20 68.41
N THR A 460 -16.55 -8.52 68.39
CA THR A 460 -17.45 -9.43 69.11
C THR A 460 -16.65 -10.25 70.11
N TYR A 461 -17.25 -10.46 71.28
CA TYR A 461 -16.67 -11.21 72.38
C TYR A 461 -17.76 -12.10 72.97
N GLN A 462 -17.52 -13.41 73.02
CA GLN A 462 -18.43 -14.35 73.67
C GLN A 462 -18.13 -14.33 75.17
N VAL A 463 -19.11 -13.89 75.96
CA VAL A 463 -18.98 -13.88 77.42
C VAL A 463 -19.09 -15.32 77.95
N PRO A 464 -18.08 -15.84 78.67
CA PRO A 464 -18.13 -17.19 79.23
C PRO A 464 -19.33 -17.39 80.17
N HIS A 465 -19.76 -18.65 80.33
CA HIS A 465 -20.78 -18.99 81.33
C HIS A 465 -20.33 -18.54 82.73
N ASN A 466 -21.23 -17.86 83.46
CA ASN A 466 -21.00 -17.25 84.78
C ASN A 466 -19.98 -16.10 84.81
N ALA A 467 -19.68 -15.46 83.68
CA ALA A 467 -18.91 -14.21 83.62
C ALA A 467 -19.80 -13.00 83.30
N ALA A 468 -19.35 -11.82 83.69
CA ALA A 468 -19.94 -10.54 83.28
C ALA A 468 -18.84 -9.67 82.67
N VAL A 469 -19.18 -8.95 81.60
CA VAL A 469 -18.29 -7.98 80.94
C VAL A 469 -18.95 -6.61 81.02
N GLN A 470 -18.21 -5.63 81.51
CA GLN A 470 -18.65 -4.23 81.50
C GLN A 470 -18.16 -3.55 80.22
N VAL A 471 -19.07 -2.92 79.48
CA VAL A 471 -18.74 -2.19 78.26
C VAL A 471 -19.02 -0.70 78.48
N TYR A 472 -18.04 0.15 78.18
CA TYR A 472 -18.21 1.60 78.23
C TYR A 472 -18.22 2.20 76.82
N ASP A 473 -19.34 2.80 76.43
CA ASP A 473 -19.42 3.62 75.22
C ASP A 473 -18.88 5.01 75.51
N TYR A 474 -17.65 5.28 75.04
CA TYR A 474 -16.98 6.58 75.22
C TYR A 474 -17.68 7.74 74.53
N ARG A 475 -18.45 7.49 73.46
CA ARG A 475 -19.15 8.52 72.70
C ARG A 475 -20.47 8.90 73.38
N GLU A 476 -21.23 7.91 73.82
CA GLU A 476 -22.49 8.13 74.56
C GLU A 476 -22.29 8.36 76.06
N ARG A 477 -21.08 8.13 76.57
CA ARG A 477 -20.71 8.16 77.99
C ARG A 477 -21.59 7.24 78.86
N ARG A 478 -21.92 6.06 78.34
CA ARG A 478 -22.80 5.08 78.98
C ARG A 478 -22.05 3.78 79.26
N ALA A 479 -22.17 3.29 80.49
CA ALA A 479 -21.74 1.93 80.86
C ALA A 479 -22.93 0.97 80.66
N ARG A 480 -22.66 -0.23 80.17
CA ARG A 480 -23.63 -1.31 79.99
C ARG A 480 -23.05 -2.62 80.52
#